data_AF-A0A2N9G143-F1
#
_entry.id   AF-A0A2N9G143-F1
#
_cell.length_a   1.000
_cell.length_b   1.000
_cell.length_c   1.000
_cell.angle_alpha   90.00
_cell.angle_beta   90.00
_cell.angle_gamma   90.00
#
_symmetry.space_group_name_H-M   'P 1'
#
loop_
_entity.id
_entity.type
_entity.pdbx_description
1 polymer ?
#
loop_
_entity_poly.entity_id
_entity_poly.type
_entity_poly.pdbx_seq_one_letter_code
_entity_poly.pdbx_strand_id
1 'polypeptide(L)'
;MQVKNTVNHPVIVTSTQTPSLPYVRSTSDIPSLSALSLSSAIEDMGSVEKLLNDVSQAIKGYQKPTKAISTSSGATSEPTQEQLKQAILKLKVFLQQSVGSILLDNEARAKFQKIARLLLDKPDLLGASRHALLSFYLESLENMVSNLNVAVNQKEKVKSREEEQHKSLAALNEHHVALQHTATELTELNQAVQKLELELLACKKKRTEKQKELHRMYSSISQEAETICKTEEELETMHEEIVRLQKMAEVGWKGLTVAFEDLN
;
A
#
# COMPACT_ATOMS: atom_id res chain seq x y z
N MET A 1 -20.45 52.89 37.99
CA MET A 1 -21.31 51.93 37.28
C MET A 1 -20.66 51.67 35.91
N GLN A 2 -20.69 50.41 35.45
CA GLN A 2 -20.26 49.91 34.12
C GLN A 2 -18.85 49.31 33.95
N VAL A 3 -18.87 47.97 34.02
CA VAL A 3 -18.30 46.95 33.12
C VAL A 3 -16.82 47.06 32.70
N LYS A 4 -15.97 46.34 33.43
CA LYS A 4 -14.71 45.79 32.89
C LYS A 4 -15.05 44.57 32.03
N ASN A 5 -14.96 44.71 30.71
CA ASN A 5 -15.00 43.57 29.79
C ASN A 5 -13.57 43.08 29.55
N THR A 6 -13.31 41.88 30.06
CA THR A 6 -12.20 40.99 29.72
C THR A 6 -12.35 40.47 28.29
N VAL A 7 -11.26 40.45 27.52
CA VAL A 7 -11.06 39.45 26.46
C VAL A 7 -9.66 38.87 26.64
N ASN A 8 -9.62 37.69 27.27
CA ASN A 8 -8.48 36.79 27.26
C ASN A 8 -8.38 36.18 25.86
N HIS A 9 -7.25 36.36 25.19
CA HIS A 9 -6.89 35.56 24.03
C HIS A 9 -6.19 34.28 24.52
N PRO A 10 -6.72 33.08 24.24
CA PRO A 10 -5.96 31.85 24.44
C PRO A 10 -4.92 31.73 23.32
N VAL A 11 -3.64 31.69 23.72
CA VAL A 11 -2.53 31.24 22.86
C VAL A 11 -2.67 29.73 22.74
N ILE A 12 -3.18 29.25 21.61
CA ILE A 12 -3.18 27.83 21.28
C ILE A 12 -1.78 27.50 20.75
N VAL A 13 -0.96 26.91 21.60
CA VAL A 13 0.28 26.24 21.20
C VAL A 13 -0.11 24.87 20.63
N THR A 14 -0.25 24.77 19.31
CA THR A 14 -0.36 23.47 18.64
C THR A 14 1.03 22.85 18.55
N SER A 15 1.36 22.03 19.55
CA SER A 15 2.45 21.06 19.47
C SER A 15 2.12 20.06 18.36
N THR A 16 2.73 20.22 17.19
CA THR A 16 2.64 19.25 16.08
C THR A 16 3.65 18.15 16.34
N GLN A 17 3.25 17.20 17.19
CA GLN A 17 3.97 15.96 17.37
C GLN A 17 3.85 15.16 16.07
N THR A 18 4.93 15.12 15.29
CA THR A 18 5.07 14.21 14.14
C THR A 18 4.84 12.78 14.61
N PRO A 19 3.83 12.05 14.08
CA PRO A 19 3.70 10.63 14.35
C PRO A 19 4.88 9.92 13.70
N SER A 20 5.74 9.32 14.52
CA SER A 20 6.77 8.40 14.07
C SER A 20 6.10 7.25 13.32
N LEU A 21 6.32 7.17 12.01
CA LEU A 21 5.89 6.05 11.18
C LEU A 21 6.41 4.74 11.78
N PRO A 22 5.58 3.69 11.90
CA PRO A 22 6.09 2.38 12.25
C PRO A 22 7.05 1.93 11.14
N TYR A 23 8.29 1.64 11.56
CA TYR A 23 9.31 1.02 10.73
C TYR A 23 8.77 -0.32 10.19
N VAL A 24 8.32 -0.33 8.93
CA VAL A 24 7.93 -1.56 8.24
C VAL A 24 9.22 -2.27 7.87
N ARG A 25 9.50 -3.32 8.64
CA ARG A 25 10.63 -4.25 8.44
C ARG A 25 10.61 -4.74 7.00
N SER A 26 11.70 -4.50 6.26
CA SER A 26 11.93 -5.08 4.93
C SER A 26 11.60 -6.57 4.93
N THR A 27 10.67 -6.99 4.09
CA THR A 27 10.17 -8.36 3.99
C THR A 27 11.12 -9.29 3.23
N SER A 28 12.43 -9.03 3.25
CA SER A 28 13.44 -9.90 2.61
C SER A 28 13.60 -11.25 3.32
N ASP A 29 13.03 -11.40 4.52
CA ASP A 29 13.31 -12.53 5.41
C ASP A 29 12.10 -13.44 5.66
N ILE A 30 11.03 -13.36 4.87
CA ILE A 30 9.99 -14.39 4.93
C ILE A 30 10.55 -15.62 4.20
N PRO A 31 10.81 -16.74 4.90
CA PRO A 31 11.23 -17.96 4.24
C PRO A 31 10.12 -18.35 3.28
N SER A 32 10.45 -18.46 1.99
CA SER A 32 9.54 -18.95 0.98
C SER A 32 8.98 -20.31 1.44
N LEU A 33 7.69 -20.32 1.80
CA LEU A 33 6.95 -21.52 2.19
C LEU A 33 6.89 -22.57 1.07
N SER A 34 7.30 -22.20 -0.14
CA SER A 34 7.57 -23.10 -1.25
C SER A 34 8.60 -24.19 -0.92
N ALA A 35 9.45 -23.97 0.10
CA ALA A 35 10.47 -24.93 0.52
C ALA A 35 9.93 -26.12 1.36
N LEU A 36 8.69 -26.06 1.86
CA LEU A 36 8.07 -27.14 2.63
C LEU A 36 7.11 -28.01 1.80
N SER A 37 7.10 -27.84 0.48
CA SER A 37 6.23 -28.61 -0.42
C SER A 37 6.82 -29.99 -0.74
N LEU A 38 6.08 -31.02 -0.32
CA LEU A 38 5.97 -32.37 -0.90
C LEU A 38 7.13 -33.38 -0.72
N SER A 39 8.29 -32.98 -0.20
CA SER A 39 9.40 -33.92 0.00
C SER A 39 9.07 -35.09 0.94
N SER A 40 8.18 -34.90 1.93
CA SER A 40 7.94 -35.93 2.96
C SER A 40 6.83 -36.93 2.61
N ALA A 41 6.18 -36.81 1.45
CA ALA A 41 5.04 -37.66 1.09
C ALA A 41 5.30 -38.61 -0.09
N ILE A 42 6.50 -38.59 -0.69
CA ILE A 42 6.84 -39.41 -1.87
C ILE A 42 8.20 -40.11 -1.69
N GLU A 43 8.57 -40.45 -0.45
CA GLU A 43 9.71 -41.33 -0.18
C GLU A 43 9.25 -42.76 0.06
N ASP A 44 8.73 -43.39 -1.00
CA ASP A 44 8.81 -44.86 -1.16
C ASP A 44 8.91 -45.26 -2.64
N MET A 45 9.72 -44.52 -3.41
CA MET A 45 10.04 -44.91 -4.79
C MET A 45 10.78 -46.26 -4.84
N GLY A 46 11.52 -46.61 -3.78
CA GLY A 46 12.26 -47.87 -3.70
C GLY A 46 11.38 -49.12 -3.78
N SER A 47 10.16 -49.07 -3.23
CA SER A 47 9.23 -50.21 -3.30
C SER A 47 8.58 -50.39 -4.66
N VAL A 48 8.30 -49.29 -5.37
CA VAL A 48 7.71 -49.32 -6.73
C VAL A 48 8.72 -49.80 -7.77
N GLU A 49 9.96 -49.34 -7.68
CA GLU A 49 11.02 -49.70 -8.63
C GLU A 49 11.42 -51.17 -8.48
N LYS A 50 11.41 -51.68 -7.24
CA LYS A 50 11.54 -53.11 -6.94
C LYS A 50 10.37 -53.92 -7.51
N LEU A 51 9.13 -53.45 -7.34
CA LEU A 51 7.94 -54.11 -7.90
C LEU A 51 8.00 -54.18 -9.43
N LEU A 52 8.43 -53.11 -10.11
CA LEU A 52 8.60 -53.03 -11.57
C LEU A 52 9.63 -54.05 -12.11
N ASN A 53 10.77 -54.19 -11.42
CA ASN A 53 11.85 -55.09 -11.83
C ASN A 53 11.43 -56.56 -11.69
N ASP A 54 10.72 -56.84 -10.61
CA ASP A 54 10.22 -58.16 -10.27
C ASP A 54 9.03 -58.61 -11.15
N VAL A 55 8.10 -57.70 -11.44
CA VAL A 55 7.02 -57.86 -12.44
C VAL A 55 7.65 -58.20 -13.80
N SER A 56 8.77 -57.57 -14.15
CA SER A 56 9.52 -57.91 -15.37
C SER A 56 10.17 -59.31 -15.31
N GLN A 57 10.52 -59.81 -14.12
CA GLN A 57 11.05 -61.17 -13.92
C GLN A 57 9.94 -62.24 -14.00
N ALA A 58 8.73 -61.94 -13.48
CA ALA A 58 7.57 -62.82 -13.61
C ALA A 58 7.16 -63.08 -15.08
N ILE A 59 7.27 -62.05 -15.94
CA ILE A 59 7.06 -62.19 -17.40
C ILE A 59 8.03 -63.22 -18.00
N LYS A 60 9.30 -63.19 -17.60
CA LYS A 60 10.34 -64.12 -18.08
C LYS A 60 10.08 -65.56 -17.62
N GLY A 61 9.55 -65.75 -16.41
CA GLY A 61 9.18 -67.07 -15.89
C GLY A 61 8.07 -67.77 -16.69
N TYR A 62 7.12 -67.00 -17.22
CA TYR A 62 5.99 -67.49 -18.02
C TYR A 62 6.28 -67.62 -19.53
N GLN A 63 7.53 -67.46 -19.96
CA GLN A 63 8.00 -67.71 -21.34
C GLN A 63 8.57 -69.12 -21.56
N LYS A 64 8.66 -69.98 -20.53
CA LYS A 64 9.04 -71.39 -20.73
C LYS A 64 7.85 -72.15 -21.36
N PRO A 65 8.03 -72.92 -22.46
CA PRO A 65 6.93 -73.60 -23.11
C PRO A 65 6.46 -74.78 -22.26
N THR A 66 5.28 -74.67 -21.68
CA THR A 66 4.58 -75.77 -21.01
C THR A 66 3.92 -76.63 -22.08
N LYS A 67 4.36 -77.90 -22.19
CA LYS A 67 3.70 -78.90 -23.05
C LYS A 67 2.24 -79.06 -22.64
N ALA A 68 1.36 -78.95 -23.63
CA ALA A 68 -0.08 -79.05 -23.50
C ALA A 68 -0.52 -80.44 -23.02
N ILE A 69 -1.40 -80.48 -22.03
CA ILE A 69 -2.49 -81.45 -21.95
C ILE A 69 -3.73 -80.65 -21.54
N SER A 70 -4.69 -80.58 -22.45
CA SER A 70 -6.01 -79.99 -22.22
C SER A 70 -7.00 -81.09 -21.89
N THR A 71 -7.77 -80.90 -20.83
CA THR A 71 -9.18 -81.31 -20.75
C THR A 71 -9.96 -80.26 -19.96
N SER A 72 -11.09 -79.85 -20.54
CA SER A 72 -11.91 -78.70 -20.21
C SER A 72 -13.04 -78.98 -19.22
N SER A 73 -13.62 -77.88 -18.71
CA SER A 73 -14.97 -77.67 -18.12
C SER A 73 -14.94 -77.52 -16.59
N GLY A 74 -15.55 -76.52 -15.95
CA GLY A 74 -16.35 -75.37 -16.38
C GLY A 74 -16.97 -74.72 -15.14
N ALA A 75 -16.86 -73.38 -15.03
CA ALA A 75 -17.55 -72.41 -14.16
C ALA A 75 -16.55 -71.44 -13.50
N THR A 76 -16.70 -70.15 -13.82
CA THR A 76 -15.71 -69.05 -13.73
C THR A 76 -14.61 -69.14 -14.78
N SER A 77 -14.64 -68.25 -15.78
CA SER A 77 -13.63 -68.21 -16.83
C SER A 77 -12.30 -67.81 -16.19
N GLU A 78 -11.40 -68.77 -15.97
CA GLU A 78 -10.04 -68.44 -15.59
C GLU A 78 -9.41 -67.52 -16.65
N PRO A 79 -8.72 -66.45 -16.23
CA PRO A 79 -8.05 -65.57 -17.17
C PRO A 79 -6.97 -66.35 -17.92
N THR A 80 -6.93 -66.19 -19.25
CA THR A 80 -5.97 -66.88 -20.11
C THR A 80 -4.55 -66.41 -19.80
N GLN A 81 -3.56 -67.28 -20.00
CA GLN A 81 -2.14 -66.95 -19.78
C GLN A 81 -1.70 -65.66 -20.51
N GLU A 82 -2.27 -65.40 -21.69
CA GLU A 82 -1.99 -64.18 -22.47
C GLU A 82 -2.60 -62.92 -21.84
N GLN A 83 -3.80 -63.02 -21.26
CA GLN A 83 -4.44 -61.92 -20.53
C GLN A 83 -3.63 -61.53 -19.28
N LEU A 84 -3.08 -62.53 -18.57
CA LEU A 84 -2.21 -62.30 -17.41
C LEU A 84 -0.91 -61.59 -17.82
N LYS A 85 -0.26 -62.01 -18.92
CA LYS A 85 0.92 -61.32 -19.46
C LYS A 85 0.62 -59.87 -19.83
N GLN A 86 -0.50 -59.62 -20.50
CA GLN A 86 -0.92 -58.25 -20.80
C GLN A 86 -1.24 -57.43 -19.55
N ALA A 87 -1.84 -58.03 -18.52
CA ALA A 87 -2.12 -57.37 -17.25
C ALA A 87 -0.82 -56.94 -16.56
N ILE A 88 0.20 -57.78 -16.55
CA ILE A 88 1.53 -57.46 -16.01
C ILE A 88 2.17 -56.31 -16.79
N LEU A 89 2.13 -56.33 -18.13
CA LEU A 89 2.66 -55.24 -18.97
C LEU A 89 1.91 -53.93 -18.72
N LYS A 90 0.58 -53.96 -18.61
CA LYS A 90 -0.22 -52.77 -18.31
C LYS A 90 0.06 -52.25 -16.91
N LEU A 91 0.18 -53.11 -15.90
CA LEU A 91 0.56 -52.72 -14.54
C LEU A 91 1.92 -52.00 -14.55
N LYS A 92 2.88 -52.54 -15.29
CA LYS A 92 4.20 -51.91 -15.48
C LYS A 92 4.08 -50.49 -16.04
N VAL A 93 3.22 -50.30 -17.04
CA VAL A 93 2.96 -48.98 -17.63
C VAL A 93 2.31 -48.02 -16.63
N PHE A 94 1.36 -48.49 -15.81
CA PHE A 94 0.77 -47.67 -14.74
C PHE A 94 1.80 -47.20 -13.72
N LEU A 95 2.68 -48.11 -13.28
CA LEU A 95 3.71 -47.82 -12.29
C LEU A 95 4.82 -46.87 -12.81
N GLN A 96 4.93 -46.70 -14.13
CA GLN A 96 5.83 -45.71 -14.74
C GLN A 96 5.23 -44.30 -14.84
N GLN A 97 3.92 -44.16 -14.59
CA GLN A 97 3.25 -42.86 -14.62
C GLN A 97 3.30 -42.18 -13.25
N SER A 98 3.06 -40.87 -13.22
CA SER A 98 3.00 -40.15 -11.95
C SER A 98 1.83 -40.60 -11.09
N VAL A 99 2.02 -40.66 -9.77
CA VAL A 99 0.99 -41.03 -8.80
C VAL A 99 -0.25 -40.15 -8.97
N GLY A 100 -0.07 -38.84 -9.17
CA GLY A 100 -1.17 -37.91 -9.40
C GLY A 100 -1.98 -38.25 -10.65
N SER A 101 -1.31 -38.61 -11.75
CA SER A 101 -1.98 -38.98 -13.02
C SER A 101 -2.83 -40.24 -12.90
N ILE A 102 -2.40 -41.21 -12.09
CA ILE A 102 -3.14 -42.48 -11.93
C ILE A 102 -4.20 -42.40 -10.85
N LEU A 103 -3.90 -41.75 -9.71
CA LEU A 103 -4.77 -41.76 -8.55
C LEU A 103 -5.85 -40.69 -8.59
N LEU A 104 -5.62 -39.54 -9.23
CA LEU A 104 -6.61 -38.47 -9.32
C LEU A 104 -7.55 -38.63 -10.53
N ASP A 105 -7.14 -39.39 -11.55
CA ASP A 105 -8.01 -39.76 -12.67
C ASP A 105 -8.83 -41.01 -12.30
N ASN A 106 -10.16 -40.86 -12.27
CA ASN A 106 -11.09 -41.93 -11.95
C ASN A 106 -11.02 -43.10 -12.93
N GLU A 107 -10.82 -42.83 -14.23
CA GLU A 107 -10.77 -43.84 -15.27
C GLU A 107 -9.44 -44.60 -15.24
N ALA A 108 -8.32 -43.87 -15.10
CA ALA A 108 -7.00 -44.47 -14.94
C ALA A 108 -6.93 -45.33 -13.66
N ARG A 109 -7.48 -44.83 -12.56
CA ARG A 109 -7.57 -45.56 -11.28
C ARG A 109 -8.41 -46.82 -11.39
N ALA A 110 -9.59 -46.76 -12.02
CA ALA A 110 -10.44 -47.92 -12.21
C ALA A 110 -9.75 -49.02 -13.06
N LYS A 111 -9.02 -48.61 -14.12
CA LYS A 111 -8.23 -49.52 -14.96
C LYS A 111 -7.08 -50.15 -14.16
N PHE A 112 -6.34 -49.36 -13.39
CA PHE A 112 -5.29 -49.84 -12.49
C PHE A 112 -5.82 -50.87 -11.49
N GLN A 113 -6.91 -50.55 -10.77
CA GLN A 113 -7.53 -51.45 -9.80
C GLN A 113 -8.00 -52.77 -10.46
N LYS A 114 -8.60 -52.70 -11.65
CA LYS A 114 -9.05 -53.89 -12.38
C LYS A 114 -7.88 -54.82 -12.73
N ILE A 115 -6.77 -54.26 -13.21
CA ILE A 115 -5.56 -55.00 -13.54
C ILE A 115 -4.91 -55.59 -12.27
N ALA A 116 -4.85 -54.81 -11.19
CA ALA A 116 -4.26 -55.24 -9.94
C ALA A 116 -5.06 -56.38 -9.28
N ARG A 117 -6.40 -56.31 -9.25
CA ARG A 117 -7.27 -57.40 -8.76
C ARG A 117 -7.11 -58.68 -9.59
N LEU A 118 -7.07 -58.55 -10.92
CA LEU A 118 -6.85 -59.69 -11.83
C LEU A 118 -5.53 -60.43 -11.54
N LEU A 119 -4.50 -59.72 -11.09
CA LEU A 119 -3.21 -60.30 -10.73
C LEU A 119 -3.18 -60.87 -9.30
N LEU A 120 -3.96 -60.29 -8.37
CA LEU A 120 -4.10 -60.81 -6.99
C LEU A 120 -4.87 -62.14 -6.94
N ASP A 121 -5.80 -62.37 -7.86
CA ASP A 121 -6.55 -63.63 -7.98
C ASP A 121 -5.65 -64.83 -8.38
N LYS A 122 -4.39 -64.58 -8.78
CA LYS A 122 -3.41 -65.59 -9.20
C LYS A 122 -2.09 -65.45 -8.39
N PRO A 123 -2.06 -65.90 -7.12
CA PRO A 123 -0.93 -65.65 -6.22
C PRO A 123 0.41 -66.24 -6.71
N ASP A 124 0.38 -67.35 -7.45
CA ASP A 124 1.58 -68.02 -7.98
C ASP A 124 2.30 -67.21 -9.08
N LEU A 125 1.66 -66.18 -9.63
CA LEU A 125 2.19 -65.35 -10.71
C LEU A 125 3.15 -64.27 -10.21
N LEU A 126 2.80 -63.63 -9.10
CA LEU A 126 3.53 -62.49 -8.54
C LEU A 126 4.53 -62.92 -7.46
N GLY A 127 4.43 -64.12 -6.90
CA GLY A 127 5.24 -64.51 -5.74
C GLY A 127 4.82 -63.76 -4.47
N ALA A 128 5.09 -64.36 -3.31
CA ALA A 128 4.49 -63.95 -2.04
C ALA A 128 4.69 -62.46 -1.69
N SER A 129 5.91 -61.93 -1.84
CA SER A 129 6.22 -60.55 -1.46
C SER A 129 5.50 -59.50 -2.31
N ARG A 130 5.35 -59.73 -3.61
CA ARG A 130 4.70 -58.78 -4.53
C ARG A 130 3.20 -58.83 -4.43
N HIS A 131 2.67 -60.04 -4.24
CA HIS A 131 1.26 -60.24 -3.94
C HIS A 131 0.87 -59.47 -2.66
N ALA A 132 1.65 -59.61 -1.60
CA ALA A 132 1.44 -58.88 -0.36
C ALA A 132 1.51 -57.35 -0.54
N LEU A 133 2.52 -56.84 -1.26
CA LEU A 133 2.67 -55.40 -1.51
C LEU A 133 1.52 -54.82 -2.35
N LEU A 134 1.11 -55.51 -3.42
CA LEU A 134 0.00 -55.09 -4.28
C LEU A 134 -1.33 -55.13 -3.53
N SER A 135 -1.54 -56.14 -2.68
CA SER A 135 -2.71 -56.27 -1.82
C SER A 135 -2.78 -55.11 -0.83
N PHE A 136 -1.68 -54.84 -0.10
CA PHE A 136 -1.58 -53.73 0.84
C PHE A 136 -1.82 -52.37 0.18
N TYR A 137 -1.26 -52.16 -1.01
CA TYR A 137 -1.45 -50.91 -1.76
C TYR A 137 -2.90 -50.71 -2.21
N LEU A 138 -3.58 -51.77 -2.68
CA LEU A 138 -4.98 -51.70 -3.05
C LEU A 138 -5.92 -51.46 -1.86
N GLU A 139 -5.59 -52.07 -0.71
CA GLU A 139 -6.36 -51.91 0.53
C GLU A 139 -6.26 -50.48 1.08
N SER A 140 -5.09 -49.84 0.94
CA SER A 140 -4.85 -48.45 1.37
C SER A 140 -5.19 -47.39 0.31
N LEU A 141 -5.58 -47.80 -0.90
CA LEU A 141 -5.72 -46.94 -2.07
C LEU A 141 -6.75 -45.83 -1.89
N GLU A 142 -7.93 -46.16 -1.34
CA GLU A 142 -9.01 -45.19 -1.19
C GLU A 142 -8.64 -44.08 -0.18
N ASN A 143 -7.94 -44.47 0.90
CA ASN A 143 -7.40 -43.51 1.87
C ASN A 143 -6.34 -42.59 1.22
N MET A 144 -5.43 -43.15 0.42
CA MET A 144 -4.44 -42.36 -0.32
C MET A 144 -5.09 -41.37 -1.29
N VAL A 145 -6.11 -41.80 -2.05
CA VAL A 145 -6.86 -40.96 -2.98
C VAL A 145 -7.59 -39.84 -2.25
N SER A 146 -8.25 -40.15 -1.12
CA SER A 146 -8.89 -39.17 -0.26
C SER A 146 -7.90 -38.10 0.22
N ASN A 147 -6.76 -38.54 0.77
CA ASN A 147 -5.70 -37.65 1.26
C ASN A 147 -5.11 -36.79 0.14
N LEU A 148 -4.91 -37.36 -1.05
CA LEU A 148 -4.38 -36.64 -2.20
C LEU A 148 -5.37 -35.58 -2.71
N ASN A 149 -6.67 -35.88 -2.75
CA ASN A 149 -7.69 -34.90 -3.08
C ASN A 149 -7.74 -33.74 -2.07
N VAL A 150 -7.61 -34.04 -0.77
CA VAL A 150 -7.49 -33.00 0.27
C VAL A 150 -6.27 -32.12 0.00
N ALA A 151 -5.11 -32.71 -0.29
CA ALA A 151 -3.88 -31.98 -0.57
C ALA A 151 -4.00 -31.08 -1.82
N VAL A 152 -4.59 -31.59 -2.91
CA VAL A 152 -4.82 -30.82 -4.15
C VAL A 152 -5.76 -29.65 -3.90
N ASN A 153 -6.88 -29.87 -3.21
CA ASN A 153 -7.81 -28.81 -2.86
C ASN A 153 -7.18 -27.76 -1.95
N GLN A 154 -6.31 -28.19 -1.02
CA GLN A 154 -5.57 -27.27 -0.15
C GLN A 154 -4.57 -26.43 -0.95
N LYS A 155 -3.88 -27.03 -1.92
CA LYS A 155 -2.95 -26.32 -2.82
C LYS A 155 -3.66 -25.21 -3.59
N GLU A 156 -4.85 -25.46 -4.11
CA GLU A 156 -5.62 -24.44 -4.84
C GLU A 156 -6.06 -23.30 -3.91
N LYS A 157 -6.47 -23.61 -2.68
CA LYS A 157 -6.77 -22.60 -1.65
C LYS A 157 -5.56 -21.74 -1.29
N VAL A 158 -4.38 -22.36 -1.18
CA VAL A 158 -3.12 -21.63 -0.91
C VAL A 158 -2.83 -20.67 -2.06
N LYS A 159 -2.89 -21.14 -3.31
CA LYS A 159 -2.68 -20.30 -4.49
C LYS A 159 -3.66 -19.11 -4.54
N SER A 160 -4.95 -19.35 -4.31
CA SER A 160 -5.94 -18.28 -4.25
C SER A 160 -5.66 -17.26 -3.15
N ARG A 161 -5.19 -17.70 -1.97
CA ARG A 161 -4.78 -16.80 -0.88
C ARG A 161 -3.50 -16.03 -1.19
N GLU A 162 -2.53 -16.65 -1.86
CA GLU A 162 -1.30 -15.98 -2.30
C GLU A 162 -1.62 -14.87 -3.30
N GLU A 163 -2.52 -15.11 -4.25
CA GLU A 163 -2.99 -14.10 -5.20
C GLU A 163 -3.72 -12.94 -4.50
N GLU A 164 -4.57 -13.25 -3.51
CA GLU A 164 -5.25 -12.23 -2.69
C GLU A 164 -4.27 -11.41 -1.84
N GLN A 165 -3.31 -12.08 -1.21
CA GLN A 165 -2.25 -11.42 -0.43
C GLN A 165 -1.41 -10.49 -1.32
N HIS A 166 -1.04 -10.93 -2.52
CA HIS A 166 -0.30 -10.11 -3.47
C HIS A 166 -1.08 -8.86 -3.87
N LYS A 167 -2.39 -8.99 -4.15
CA LYS A 167 -3.27 -7.83 -4.44
C LYS A 167 -3.34 -6.86 -3.26
N SER A 168 -3.50 -7.38 -2.05
CA SER A 168 -3.53 -6.56 -0.83
C SER A 168 -2.21 -5.81 -0.59
N LEU A 169 -1.07 -6.47 -0.83
CA LEU A 169 0.25 -5.83 -0.76
C LEU A 169 0.42 -4.72 -1.80
N ALA A 170 -0.04 -4.93 -3.04
CA ALA A 170 -0.01 -3.90 -4.07
C ALA A 170 -0.83 -2.66 -3.66
N ALA A 171 -2.05 -2.86 -3.18
CA ALA A 171 -2.90 -1.77 -2.68
C ALA A 171 -2.28 -1.05 -1.48
N LEU A 172 -1.69 -1.78 -0.53
CA LEU A 172 -0.99 -1.19 0.61
C LEU A 172 0.20 -0.32 0.16
N ASN A 173 0.94 -0.76 -0.86
CA ASN A 173 2.06 0.00 -1.42
C ASN A 173 1.58 1.28 -2.12
N GLU A 174 0.49 1.24 -2.87
CA GLU A 174 -0.13 2.44 -3.47
C GLU A 174 -0.52 3.46 -2.40
N HIS A 175 -1.17 3.01 -1.31
CA HIS A 175 -1.51 3.87 -0.18
C HIS A 175 -0.27 4.46 0.51
N HIS A 176 0.79 3.67 0.66
CA HIS A 176 2.04 4.15 1.25
C HIS A 176 2.67 5.27 0.43
N VAL A 177 2.73 5.11 -0.89
CA VAL A 177 3.25 6.14 -1.81
C VAL A 177 2.39 7.42 -1.74
N ALA A 178 1.06 7.29 -1.78
CA ALA A 178 0.15 8.43 -1.69
C ALA A 178 0.29 9.17 -0.35
N LEU A 179 0.45 8.44 0.77
CA LEU A 179 0.66 9.02 2.09
C LEU A 179 1.99 9.77 2.15
N GLN A 180 3.06 9.19 1.61
CA GLN A 180 4.38 9.82 1.58
C GLN A 180 4.35 11.11 0.77
N HIS A 181 3.73 11.10 -0.41
CA HIS A 181 3.54 12.29 -1.24
C HIS A 181 2.79 13.39 -0.49
N THR A 182 1.65 13.05 0.12
CA THR A 182 0.84 14.00 0.89
C THR A 182 1.62 14.59 2.08
N ALA A 183 2.44 13.79 2.74
CA ALA A 183 3.28 14.26 3.85
C ALA A 183 4.35 15.26 3.38
N THR A 184 4.95 15.03 2.19
CA THR A 184 5.90 15.97 1.59
C THR A 184 5.23 17.28 1.22
N GLU A 185 4.07 17.24 0.53
CA GLU A 185 3.31 18.45 0.18
C GLU A 185 2.91 19.26 1.42
N LEU A 186 2.47 18.59 2.49
CA LEU A 186 2.12 19.26 3.75
C LEU A 186 3.35 19.95 4.38
N THR A 187 4.53 19.34 4.26
CA THR A 187 5.78 19.92 4.78
C THR A 187 6.16 21.19 4.00
N GLU A 188 6.03 21.16 2.67
CA GLU A 188 6.30 22.33 1.81
C GLU A 188 5.30 23.47 2.08
N LEU A 189 4.01 23.15 2.21
CA LEU A 189 2.98 24.13 2.56
C LEU A 189 3.26 24.78 3.93
N ASN A 190 3.66 23.99 4.93
CA ASN A 190 4.02 24.53 6.24
C ASN A 190 5.21 25.50 6.17
N GLN A 191 6.23 25.20 5.38
CA GLN A 191 7.36 26.12 5.16
C GLN A 191 6.91 27.40 4.47
N ALA A 192 6.01 27.31 3.47
CA ALA A 192 5.44 28.47 2.80
C ALA A 192 4.61 29.36 3.74
N VAL A 193 3.79 28.75 4.61
CA VAL A 193 3.02 29.45 5.65
C VAL A 193 3.97 30.20 6.60
N GLN A 194 5.01 29.55 7.11
CA GLN A 194 5.99 30.20 8.01
C GLN A 194 6.66 31.41 7.35
N LYS A 195 7.02 31.31 6.06
CA LYS A 195 7.59 32.43 5.31
C LYS A 195 6.59 33.60 5.21
N LEU A 196 5.34 33.32 4.86
CA LEU A 196 4.30 34.36 4.77
C LEU A 196 4.00 35.01 6.12
N GLU A 197 4.06 34.26 7.23
CA GLU A 197 3.89 34.81 8.58
C GLU A 197 5.01 35.81 8.93
N LEU A 198 6.26 35.50 8.57
CA LEU A 198 7.39 36.41 8.75
C LEU A 198 7.25 37.69 7.90
N GLU A 199 6.85 37.54 6.64
CA GLU A 199 6.60 38.68 5.75
C GLU A 199 5.44 39.56 6.28
N LEU A 200 4.37 38.94 6.76
CA LEU A 200 3.24 39.66 7.37
C LEU A 200 3.68 40.45 8.61
N LEU A 201 4.52 39.86 9.46
CA LEU A 201 5.07 40.53 10.64
C LEU A 201 5.92 41.75 10.23
N ALA A 202 6.77 41.60 9.22
CA ALA A 202 7.58 42.70 8.69
C ALA A 202 6.70 43.84 8.13
N CYS A 203 5.65 43.49 7.37
CA CYS A 203 4.67 44.46 6.87
C CYS A 203 3.93 45.19 8.00
N LYS A 204 3.50 44.47 9.05
CA LYS A 204 2.87 45.07 10.23
C LYS A 204 3.79 46.08 10.92
N LYS A 205 5.08 45.74 11.10
CA LYS A 205 6.08 46.65 11.67
C LYS A 205 6.27 47.89 10.81
N LYS A 206 6.42 47.74 9.49
CA LYS A 206 6.56 48.86 8.54
C LYS A 206 5.34 49.79 8.59
N ARG A 207 4.13 49.23 8.65
CA ARG A 207 2.88 50.00 8.81
C ARG A 207 2.90 50.82 10.09
N THR A 208 3.27 50.23 11.23
CA THR A 208 3.32 50.97 12.50
C THR A 208 4.34 52.10 12.49
N GLU A 209 5.46 51.92 11.79
CA GLU A 209 6.47 52.98 11.64
C GLU A 209 5.93 54.14 10.78
N LYS A 210 5.32 53.82 9.64
CA LYS A 210 4.70 54.82 8.77
C LYS A 210 3.54 55.56 9.44
N GLN A 211 2.78 54.89 10.29
CA GLN A 211 1.73 55.52 11.08
C GLN A 211 2.30 56.56 12.07
N LYS A 212 3.42 56.26 12.73
CA LYS A 212 4.10 57.23 13.61
C LYS A 212 4.66 58.42 12.84
N GLU A 213 5.28 58.16 11.68
CA GLU A 213 5.81 59.21 10.80
C GLU A 213 4.69 60.15 10.33
N LEU A 214 3.57 59.59 9.87
CA LEU A 214 2.40 60.36 9.47
C LEU A 214 1.87 61.24 10.62
N HIS A 215 1.74 60.67 11.82
CA HIS A 215 1.30 61.44 12.98
C HIS A 215 2.28 62.58 13.32
N ARG A 216 3.59 62.33 13.26
CA ARG A 216 4.62 63.36 13.47
C ARG A 216 4.48 64.51 12.47
N MET A 217 4.34 64.18 11.18
CA MET A 217 4.18 65.19 10.13
C MET A 217 2.90 66.01 10.33
N TYR A 218 1.78 65.36 10.64
CA TYR A 218 0.51 66.03 10.91
C TYR A 218 0.63 67.03 12.06
N SER A 219 1.23 66.63 13.19
CA SER A 219 1.43 67.52 14.34
C SER A 219 2.32 68.72 13.99
N SER A 220 3.38 68.51 13.19
CA SER A 220 4.25 69.60 12.72
C SER A 220 3.48 70.58 11.84
N ILE A 221 2.72 70.09 10.86
CA ILE A 221 1.92 70.93 9.96
C ILE A 221 0.86 71.69 10.75
N SER A 222 0.19 71.04 11.71
CA SER A 222 -0.83 71.69 12.54
C SER A 222 -0.22 72.83 13.37
N GLN A 223 0.98 72.64 13.91
CA GLN A 223 1.68 73.67 14.66
C GLN A 223 2.10 74.84 13.76
N GLU A 224 2.62 74.54 12.57
CA GLU A 224 3.03 75.57 11.60
C GLU A 224 1.83 76.38 11.10
N ALA A 225 0.71 75.73 10.81
CA ALA A 225 -0.54 76.40 10.45
C ALA A 225 -1.03 77.33 11.57
N GLU A 226 -0.97 76.91 12.83
CA GLU A 226 -1.33 77.78 13.96
C GLU A 226 -0.42 79.01 14.07
N THR A 227 0.89 78.83 13.84
CA THR A 227 1.82 79.96 13.81
C THR A 227 1.54 80.92 12.66
N ILE A 228 1.19 80.41 11.47
CA ILE A 228 0.82 81.24 10.32
C ILE A 228 -0.41 82.08 10.64
N CYS A 229 -1.49 81.48 11.18
CA CYS A 229 -2.71 82.21 11.54
C CYS A 229 -2.40 83.36 12.51
N LYS A 230 -1.58 83.12 13.54
CA LYS A 230 -1.18 84.17 14.50
C LYS A 230 -0.41 85.30 13.82
N THR A 231 0.53 84.96 12.94
CA THR A 231 1.29 85.98 12.21
C THR A 231 0.42 86.76 11.23
N GLU A 232 -0.60 86.14 10.62
CA GLU A 232 -1.57 86.82 9.76
C GLU A 232 -2.42 87.82 10.56
N GLU A 233 -2.90 87.44 11.76
CA GLU A 233 -3.63 88.34 12.67
C GLU A 233 -2.78 89.55 13.12
N GLU A 234 -1.50 89.31 13.44
CA GLU A 234 -0.54 90.37 13.80
C GLU A 234 -0.28 91.33 12.62
N LEU A 235 -0.11 90.79 11.41
CA LEU A 235 0.08 91.58 10.19
C LEU A 235 -1.14 92.45 9.88
N GLU A 236 -2.34 91.90 10.01
CA GLU A 236 -3.58 92.66 9.80
C GLU A 236 -3.68 93.83 10.80
N THR A 237 -3.41 93.56 12.09
CA THR A 237 -3.41 94.60 13.13
C THR A 237 -2.40 95.71 12.83
N MET A 238 -1.17 95.35 12.42
CA MET A 238 -0.16 96.33 12.01
C MET A 238 -0.59 97.10 10.76
N HIS A 239 -1.25 96.45 9.81
CA HIS A 239 -1.75 97.09 8.60
C HIS A 239 -2.83 98.14 8.91
N GLU A 240 -3.82 97.80 9.74
CA GLU A 240 -4.85 98.72 10.21
C GLU A 240 -4.23 99.96 10.90
N GLU A 241 -3.22 99.75 11.75
CA GLU A 241 -2.51 100.83 12.43
C GLU A 241 -1.74 101.73 11.47
N ILE A 242 -1.06 101.16 10.47
CA ILE A 242 -0.39 101.92 9.40
C ILE A 242 -1.40 102.79 8.66
N VAL A 243 -2.53 102.22 8.24
CA VAL A 243 -3.60 102.95 7.53
C VAL A 243 -4.14 104.10 8.40
N ARG A 244 -4.35 103.85 9.71
CA ARG A 244 -4.80 104.86 10.67
C ARG A 244 -3.81 106.02 10.78
N LEU A 245 -2.52 105.70 10.94
CA LEU A 245 -1.45 106.70 11.05
C LEU A 245 -1.28 107.51 9.75
N GLN A 246 -1.32 106.86 8.59
CA GLN A 246 -1.29 107.53 7.29
C GLN A 246 -2.46 108.52 7.15
N LYS A 247 -3.67 108.10 7.50
CA LYS A 247 -4.86 108.98 7.46
C LYS A 247 -4.72 110.18 8.39
N MET A 248 -4.18 109.99 9.60
CA MET A 248 -3.90 111.11 10.51
C MET A 248 -2.91 112.11 9.89
N ALA A 249 -1.83 111.62 9.27
CA ALA A 249 -0.85 112.46 8.60
C ALA A 249 -1.46 113.22 7.42
N GLU A 250 -2.27 112.55 6.59
CA GLU A 250 -2.99 113.17 5.46
C GLU A 250 -3.95 114.27 5.92
N VAL A 251 -4.71 114.04 7.00
CA VAL A 251 -5.61 115.05 7.57
C VAL A 251 -4.82 116.26 8.07
N GLY A 252 -3.72 116.03 8.79
CA GLY A 252 -2.83 117.11 9.22
C GLY A 252 -2.25 117.91 8.05
N TRP A 253 -1.78 117.22 7.01
CA TRP A 253 -1.23 117.83 5.81
C TRP A 253 -2.28 118.66 5.05
N LYS A 254 -3.50 118.14 4.88
CA LYS A 254 -4.62 118.88 4.28
C LYS A 254 -4.97 120.13 5.10
N GLY A 255 -5.01 120.02 6.42
CA GLY A 255 -5.24 121.16 7.30
C GLY A 255 -4.18 122.26 7.16
N LEU A 256 -2.90 121.88 7.09
CA LEU A 256 -1.81 122.83 6.80
C LEU A 256 -1.96 123.47 5.43
N THR A 257 -2.29 122.69 4.40
CA THR A 257 -2.47 123.21 3.04
C THR A 257 -3.55 124.30 2.99
N VAL A 258 -4.71 124.05 3.63
CA VAL A 258 -5.81 125.02 3.73
C VAL A 258 -5.41 126.25 4.55
N ALA A 259 -4.71 126.08 5.68
CA ALA A 259 -4.32 127.21 6.54
C ALA A 259 -3.34 128.19 5.88
N PHE A 260 -2.58 127.74 4.88
CA PHE A 260 -1.63 128.55 4.13
C PHE A 260 -2.12 128.91 2.72
N GLU A 261 -3.37 128.58 2.37
CA GLU A 261 -3.96 128.88 1.05
C GLU A 261 -4.25 130.39 0.87
N ASP A 262 -4.52 131.10 1.96
CA ASP A 262 -4.80 132.56 2.01
C ASP A 262 -3.54 133.44 2.08
N LEU A 263 -2.33 132.86 2.02
CA LEU A 263 -1.05 133.59 2.06
C LEU A 263 -0.55 134.06 0.69
N ASN A 264 -1.43 134.08 -0.31
CA ASN A 264 -1.21 134.67 -1.64
C ASN A 264 -2.15 135.86 -1.90
#